data_AF-A0A345WT79-F1
#
_entry.id   AF-A0A345WT79-F1
#
_cell.length_a   1.000
_cell.length_b   1.000
_cell.length_c   1.000
_cell.angle_alpha   90.00
_cell.angle_beta   90.00
_cell.angle_gamma   90.00
#
_symmetry.space_group_name_H-M   'P 1'
#
loop_
_entity.id
_entity.type
_entity.pdbx_description
1 polymer ?
#
loop_
_entity_poly.entity_id
_entity_poly.type
_entity_poly.pdbx_seq_one_letter_code
_entity_poly.pdbx_strand_id
1 'polypeptide(L)'
;MAASLAMPVAAMAQQQTTMVPYGGDKPAPVGQTAVDPGDSAEEIAKDAARDLKDTRFYNKPGATRAQYDADWQQCRLIARGSRTPSGMVPYSYNPALVSPVAAGIAGGLGGMLGAAIAQGQQRRDNRRACLLIRGWRQVEVPPAEAARVAAMGEAQRAAYIDALVGANDVKGTITARTRFDDAPDARINLDAPVGRTGTVFAGKKVDAAQPFVLGPDEALLVLAFRRAEAPAEGRSGAVQLLRYDAEHGDVVYRPRDWKKTGDKTVYAVLAQSADKKQAYEVQLIRVTPGAYVLDGTSVGAAVPVSTNCFGAPVLDVKAGEVAYLGDFAPYMNAPTSDGDKRSALLFSRHIEDARAALATRQPQLAAAMQPARLRNRATYACAGLTMTRWDIAGLEAVAR
;
A
#
# COMPACT_ATOMS: atom_id res chain seq x y z
N MET A 1 -7.36 -48.30 27.41
CA MET A 1 -6.41 -47.91 26.35
C MET A 1 -7.04 -46.81 25.52
N ALA A 2 -6.70 -45.55 25.78
CA ALA A 2 -7.21 -44.39 25.06
C ALA A 2 -6.15 -43.94 24.06
N ALA A 3 -6.45 -44.06 22.77
CA ALA A 3 -5.59 -43.60 21.69
C ALA A 3 -5.68 -42.06 21.60
N SER A 4 -4.57 -41.40 21.90
CA SER A 4 -4.42 -39.95 21.73
C SER A 4 -4.12 -39.67 20.24
N LEU A 5 -5.11 -39.14 19.52
CA LEU A 5 -4.93 -38.60 18.17
C LEU A 5 -4.29 -37.22 18.30
N ALA A 6 -2.96 -37.18 18.23
CA ALA A 6 -2.22 -35.96 17.96
C ALA A 6 -2.51 -35.54 16.51
N MET A 7 -3.29 -34.48 16.33
CA MET A 7 -3.39 -33.81 15.03
C MET A 7 -2.05 -33.13 14.72
N PRO A 8 -1.51 -33.26 13.49
CA PRO A 8 -0.36 -32.49 13.09
C PRO A 8 -0.75 -31.01 13.06
N VAL A 9 -0.05 -30.21 13.87
CA VAL A 9 -0.03 -28.76 13.73
C VAL A 9 0.45 -28.47 12.32
N ALA A 10 -0.46 -28.08 11.43
CA ALA A 10 -0.11 -27.54 10.14
C ALA A 10 0.86 -26.38 10.39
N ALA A 11 2.12 -26.58 10.05
CA ALA A 11 3.10 -25.51 10.02
C ALA A 11 2.57 -24.48 9.03
N MET A 12 1.97 -23.41 9.53
CA MET A 12 1.60 -22.27 8.72
C MET A 12 2.89 -21.77 8.08
N ALA A 13 2.99 -21.92 6.76
CA ALA A 13 4.06 -21.36 5.96
C ALA A 13 4.14 -19.87 6.29
N GLN A 14 5.19 -19.48 7.03
CA GLN A 14 5.46 -18.07 7.26
C GLN A 14 5.71 -17.45 5.89
N GLN A 15 4.84 -16.55 5.46
CA GLN A 15 5.10 -15.68 4.33
C GLN A 15 6.30 -14.81 4.71
N GLN A 16 7.49 -15.26 4.34
CA GLN A 16 8.70 -14.48 4.50
C GLN A 16 8.65 -13.36 3.45
N THR A 17 8.60 -12.11 3.90
CA THR A 17 8.97 -11.00 3.02
C THR A 17 10.45 -11.19 2.73
N THR A 18 10.78 -11.59 1.50
CA THR A 18 12.17 -11.76 1.08
C THR A 18 12.60 -10.51 0.34
N MET A 19 13.82 -10.04 0.60
CA MET A 19 14.36 -8.93 -0.14
C MET A 19 14.98 -9.50 -1.42
N VAL A 20 14.43 -9.15 -2.57
CA VAL A 20 14.87 -9.70 -3.87
C VAL A 20 15.64 -8.62 -4.63
N PRO A 21 16.80 -8.94 -5.22
CA PRO A 21 17.50 -8.00 -6.08
C PRO A 21 16.67 -7.72 -7.34
N TYR A 22 16.48 -6.44 -7.64
CA TYR A 22 15.85 -5.94 -8.87
C TYR A 22 16.80 -4.96 -9.57
N GLY A 23 16.80 -4.88 -10.91
CA GLY A 23 17.60 -3.92 -11.71
C GLY A 23 19.14 -4.09 -11.69
N GLY A 24 19.91 -3.09 -12.16
CA GLY A 24 21.40 -3.10 -12.23
C GLY A 24 22.10 -2.61 -10.95
N ASP A 25 23.42 -2.35 -11.00
CA ASP A 25 24.25 -2.08 -9.81
C ASP A 25 24.20 -0.63 -9.28
N LYS A 26 23.58 0.32 -10.01
CA LYS A 26 23.42 1.71 -9.60
C LYS A 26 22.08 2.27 -10.12
N PRO A 27 21.06 2.51 -9.28
CA PRO A 27 19.83 3.16 -9.74
C PRO A 27 20.05 4.67 -9.86
N ALA A 28 19.63 5.24 -11.00
CA ALA A 28 19.11 6.60 -10.98
C ALA A 28 17.63 6.54 -10.55
N PRO A 29 17.13 7.50 -9.74
CA PRO A 29 15.70 7.64 -9.50
C PRO A 29 14.96 7.74 -10.84
N VAL A 30 13.88 6.95 -11.02
CA VAL A 30 13.07 7.06 -12.24
C VAL A 30 11.94 8.04 -11.95
N GLY A 31 12.11 9.28 -12.39
CA GLY A 31 11.10 10.33 -12.20
C GLY A 31 9.72 9.91 -12.68
N GLN A 32 8.68 10.22 -11.89
CA GLN A 32 7.30 9.82 -12.19
C GLN A 32 6.70 10.46 -13.45
N THR A 33 7.33 11.49 -13.98
CA THR A 33 6.78 12.34 -15.06
C THR A 33 7.38 12.04 -16.43
N ALA A 34 8.40 11.19 -16.54
CA ALA A 34 8.99 10.87 -17.85
C ALA A 34 8.06 9.96 -18.66
N VAL A 35 7.59 10.46 -19.81
CA VAL A 35 7.06 9.62 -20.90
C VAL A 35 8.19 8.70 -21.36
N ASP A 36 7.90 7.44 -21.68
CA ASP A 36 8.90 6.56 -22.28
C ASP A 36 9.32 7.18 -23.62
N PRO A 37 10.61 7.55 -23.80
CA PRO A 37 11.05 8.25 -25.02
C PRO A 37 10.88 7.42 -26.30
N GLY A 38 10.56 6.12 -26.18
CA GLY A 38 10.31 5.24 -27.32
C GLY A 38 8.88 5.20 -27.86
N ASP A 39 7.86 5.65 -27.12
CA ASP A 39 6.45 5.57 -27.55
C ASP A 39 6.00 6.92 -28.17
N SER A 40 5.53 6.92 -29.43
CA SER A 40 4.98 8.13 -30.08
C SER A 40 3.59 8.49 -29.54
N ALA A 41 3.14 9.74 -29.73
CA ALA A 41 1.79 10.16 -29.32
C ALA A 41 0.69 9.33 -30.02
N GLU A 42 0.90 8.98 -31.30
CA GLU A 42 0.00 8.14 -32.09
C GLU A 42 -0.06 6.71 -31.55
N GLU A 43 1.09 6.13 -31.16
CA GLU A 43 1.16 4.80 -30.57
C GLU A 43 0.45 4.75 -29.21
N ILE A 44 0.66 5.77 -28.38
CA ILE A 44 -0.03 5.93 -27.10
C ILE A 44 -1.53 6.02 -27.33
N ALA A 45 -2.00 6.88 -28.24
CA ALA A 45 -3.43 7.07 -28.52
C ALA A 45 -4.07 5.76 -29.03
N LYS A 46 -3.38 5.02 -29.90
CA LYS A 46 -3.83 3.72 -30.43
C LYS A 46 -3.94 2.67 -29.33
N ASP A 47 -2.98 2.61 -28.43
CA ASP A 47 -2.98 1.66 -27.33
C ASP A 47 -4.00 2.03 -26.24
N ALA A 48 -4.14 3.31 -25.91
CA ALA A 48 -5.14 3.83 -24.98
C ALA A 48 -6.56 3.62 -25.49
N ALA A 49 -6.79 3.75 -26.81
CA ALA A 49 -8.08 3.48 -27.43
C ALA A 49 -8.59 2.04 -27.20
N ARG A 50 -7.71 1.07 -26.92
CA ARG A 50 -8.12 -0.33 -26.63
C ARG A 50 -8.91 -0.46 -25.32
N ASP A 51 -8.73 0.50 -24.40
CA ASP A 51 -9.46 0.58 -23.14
C ASP A 51 -10.78 1.37 -23.28
N LEU A 52 -11.00 2.02 -24.43
CA LEU A 52 -12.22 2.75 -24.75
C LEU A 52 -13.06 1.95 -25.76
N LYS A 53 -14.05 1.23 -25.23
CA LYS A 53 -14.92 0.34 -25.97
C LYS A 53 -16.34 0.92 -26.03
N ASP A 54 -17.11 0.42 -26.99
CA ASP A 54 -18.57 0.61 -27.09
C ASP A 54 -19.32 0.27 -25.79
N THR A 55 -18.81 -0.70 -25.04
CA THR A 55 -19.39 -1.22 -23.79
C THR A 55 -18.83 -0.56 -22.53
N ARG A 56 -17.67 0.09 -22.61
CA ARG A 56 -17.03 0.76 -21.46
C ARG A 56 -16.02 1.81 -21.90
N PHE A 57 -15.97 2.93 -21.19
CA PHE A 57 -14.97 3.97 -21.44
C PHE A 57 -14.60 4.70 -20.14
N TYR A 58 -13.61 5.58 -20.22
CA TYR A 58 -13.23 6.46 -19.11
C TYR A 58 -13.67 7.89 -19.38
N ASN A 59 -14.24 8.54 -18.37
CA ASN A 59 -14.70 9.92 -18.41
C ASN A 59 -14.12 10.69 -17.23
N LYS A 60 -13.69 11.93 -17.47
CA LYS A 60 -13.34 12.90 -16.43
C LYS A 60 -13.89 14.25 -16.87
N PRO A 61 -14.91 14.81 -16.19
CA PRO A 61 -15.50 16.08 -16.60
C PRO A 61 -14.46 17.18 -16.85
N GLY A 62 -14.55 17.83 -18.00
CA GLY A 62 -13.63 18.87 -18.44
C GLY A 62 -12.27 18.38 -18.96
N ALA A 63 -12.01 17.07 -18.97
CA ALA A 63 -10.76 16.52 -19.52
C ALA A 63 -10.80 16.40 -21.04
N THR A 64 -9.63 16.45 -21.67
CA THR A 64 -9.47 16.23 -23.11
C THR A 64 -9.03 14.79 -23.41
N ARG A 65 -9.17 14.38 -24.67
CA ARG A 65 -8.63 13.09 -25.13
C ARG A 65 -7.11 12.99 -24.92
N ALA A 66 -6.38 14.06 -25.22
CA ALA A 66 -4.93 14.11 -24.99
C ALA A 66 -4.56 13.94 -23.50
N GLN A 67 -5.35 14.49 -22.58
CA GLN A 67 -5.16 14.26 -21.14
C GLN A 67 -5.44 12.81 -20.74
N TYR A 68 -6.44 12.15 -21.35
CA TYR A 68 -6.67 10.71 -21.16
C TYR A 68 -5.46 9.90 -21.60
N ASP A 69 -4.97 10.13 -22.82
CA ASP A 69 -3.86 9.37 -23.40
C ASP A 69 -2.57 9.56 -22.58
N ALA A 70 -2.29 10.79 -22.11
CA ALA A 70 -1.17 11.09 -21.23
C ALA A 70 -1.28 10.38 -19.85
N ASP A 71 -2.45 10.46 -19.21
CA ASP A 71 -2.69 9.77 -17.94
C ASP A 71 -2.63 8.24 -18.10
N TRP A 72 -3.19 7.72 -19.19
CA TRP A 72 -3.17 6.31 -19.52
C TRP A 72 -1.76 5.78 -19.68
N GLN A 73 -0.89 6.50 -20.40
CA GLN A 73 0.49 6.10 -20.60
C GLN A 73 1.27 6.12 -19.28
N GLN A 74 1.11 7.17 -18.47
CA GLN A 74 1.77 7.23 -17.16
C GLN A 74 1.30 6.06 -16.27
N CYS A 75 0.01 5.77 -16.23
CA CYS A 75 -0.54 4.63 -15.50
C CYS A 75 -0.06 3.27 -16.05
N ARG A 76 0.13 3.13 -17.37
CA ARG A 76 0.72 1.94 -18.01
C ARG A 76 2.17 1.73 -17.60
N LEU A 77 2.99 2.77 -17.62
CA LEU A 77 4.41 2.69 -17.24
C LEU A 77 4.58 2.34 -15.76
N ILE A 78 3.71 2.88 -14.90
CA ILE A 78 3.65 2.51 -13.49
C ILE A 78 3.25 1.03 -13.34
N ALA A 79 2.16 0.61 -13.99
CA ALA A 79 1.65 -0.75 -13.88
C ALA A 79 2.62 -1.82 -14.42
N ARG A 80 3.45 -1.50 -15.43
CA ARG A 80 4.46 -2.41 -16.00
C ARG A 80 5.65 -2.67 -15.07
N GLY A 81 5.80 -1.91 -13.98
CA GLY A 81 6.98 -2.02 -13.12
C GLY A 81 8.26 -1.52 -13.78
N SER A 82 8.17 -0.89 -14.96
CA SER A 82 9.29 -0.24 -15.67
C SER A 82 9.90 0.94 -14.89
N ARG A 83 9.37 1.21 -13.70
CA ARG A 83 9.87 2.22 -12.77
C ARG A 83 10.29 1.63 -11.42
N THR A 84 10.30 0.32 -11.24
CA THR A 84 10.81 -0.29 -10.00
C THR A 84 12.34 -0.05 -9.96
N PRO A 85 12.86 0.74 -9.00
CA PRO A 85 14.28 1.07 -8.94
C PRO A 85 15.13 -0.18 -8.75
N SER A 86 16.39 -0.12 -9.18
CA SER A 86 17.34 -1.19 -8.90
C SER A 86 17.74 -1.21 -7.43
N GLY A 87 17.88 -2.39 -6.83
CA GLY A 87 18.19 -2.54 -5.41
C GLY A 87 17.51 -3.76 -4.82
N MET A 88 17.38 -3.79 -3.50
CA MET A 88 16.67 -4.86 -2.80
C MET A 88 15.22 -4.44 -2.54
N VAL A 89 14.26 -5.06 -3.23
CA VAL A 89 12.82 -4.76 -3.09
C VAL A 89 12.18 -5.78 -2.13
N PRO A 90 11.32 -5.36 -1.19
CA PRO A 90 10.54 -6.31 -0.40
C PRO A 90 9.55 -7.06 -1.30
N TYR A 91 9.72 -8.38 -1.40
CA TYR A 91 8.87 -9.27 -2.16
C TYR A 91 8.10 -10.20 -1.23
N SER A 92 6.77 -10.07 -1.26
CA SER A 92 5.83 -10.90 -0.52
C SER A 92 5.48 -12.14 -1.34
N TYR A 93 6.03 -13.31 -0.98
CA TYR A 93 5.70 -14.57 -1.61
C TYR A 93 4.28 -15.03 -1.22
N ASN A 94 3.43 -15.31 -2.21
CA ASN A 94 2.14 -15.97 -2.00
C ASN A 94 2.13 -17.31 -2.77
N PRO A 95 2.28 -18.46 -2.10
CA PRO A 95 2.29 -19.78 -2.76
C PRO A 95 0.95 -20.16 -3.42
N ALA A 96 -0.14 -19.47 -3.07
CA ALA A 96 -1.45 -19.68 -3.71
C ALA A 96 -1.62 -18.93 -5.05
N LEU A 97 -0.77 -17.94 -5.33
CA LEU A 97 -0.75 -17.18 -6.60
C LEU A 97 0.47 -17.54 -7.47
N VAL A 98 1.55 -18.02 -6.85
CA VAL A 98 2.79 -18.42 -7.53
C VAL A 98 3.14 -19.83 -7.07
N SER A 99 3.00 -20.81 -7.97
CA SER A 99 3.35 -22.21 -7.70
C SER A 99 4.78 -22.31 -7.13
N PRO A 100 5.07 -23.19 -6.17
CA PRO A 100 6.42 -23.46 -5.66
C PRO A 100 7.44 -23.79 -6.77
N VAL A 101 6.97 -24.29 -7.92
CA VAL A 101 7.79 -24.59 -9.11
C VAL A 101 8.26 -23.31 -9.83
N ALA A 102 7.53 -22.19 -9.72
CA ALA A 102 7.95 -20.89 -10.24
C ALA A 102 9.02 -20.21 -9.37
N ALA A 103 9.19 -20.64 -8.11
CA ALA A 103 10.25 -20.14 -7.22
C ALA A 103 11.59 -20.88 -7.41
N GLY A 104 11.58 -22.12 -7.94
CA GLY A 104 12.81 -22.88 -8.21
C GLY A 104 13.44 -22.61 -9.57
N ILE A 105 12.69 -22.03 -10.51
CA ILE A 105 13.05 -22.01 -11.93
C ILE A 105 13.01 -20.59 -12.48
N ALA A 106 14.17 -19.94 -12.40
CA ALA A 106 14.58 -18.92 -13.35
C ALA A 106 14.80 -19.50 -14.78
N GLY A 107 13.88 -20.29 -15.35
CA GLY A 107 14.07 -20.84 -16.72
C GLY A 107 13.21 -22.02 -17.23
N GLY A 108 11.87 -21.99 -17.18
CA GLY A 108 11.05 -23.11 -17.70
C GLY A 108 9.66 -22.72 -18.23
N LEU A 109 9.39 -23.06 -19.50
CA LEU A 109 8.33 -22.51 -20.39
C LEU A 109 6.86 -22.72 -19.95
N GLY A 110 6.55 -23.69 -19.08
CA GLY A 110 5.17 -23.93 -18.64
C GLY A 110 4.65 -22.97 -17.55
N GLY A 111 5.54 -22.48 -16.67
CA GLY A 111 5.20 -21.52 -15.60
C GLY A 111 5.11 -20.08 -16.09
N MET A 112 5.72 -19.78 -17.23
CA MET A 112 5.74 -18.43 -17.82
C MET A 112 4.37 -17.99 -18.33
N LEU A 113 3.52 -18.90 -18.82
CA LEU A 113 2.23 -18.53 -19.41
C LEU A 113 1.17 -18.16 -18.36
N GLY A 114 1.05 -18.96 -17.28
CA GLY A 114 0.15 -18.64 -16.16
C GLY A 114 0.59 -17.37 -15.40
N ALA A 115 1.90 -17.21 -15.20
CA ALA A 115 2.46 -15.99 -14.61
C ALA A 115 2.29 -14.78 -15.54
N ALA A 116 2.46 -14.92 -16.86
CA ALA A 116 2.26 -13.82 -17.81
C ALA A 116 0.79 -13.39 -17.94
N ILE A 117 -0.16 -14.33 -17.88
CA ILE A 117 -1.60 -14.01 -17.91
C ILE A 117 -2.02 -13.31 -16.60
N ALA A 118 -1.58 -13.83 -15.44
CA ALA A 118 -1.81 -13.20 -14.15
C ALA A 118 -1.17 -11.80 -14.09
N GLN A 119 0.08 -11.67 -14.55
CA GLN A 119 0.77 -10.37 -14.67
C GLN A 119 0.06 -9.43 -15.65
N GLY A 120 -0.45 -9.94 -16.77
CA GLY A 120 -1.19 -9.15 -17.76
C GLY A 120 -2.50 -8.59 -17.20
N GLN A 121 -3.25 -9.41 -16.47
CA GLN A 121 -4.49 -8.98 -15.80
C GLN A 121 -4.19 -7.98 -14.69
N GLN A 122 -3.23 -8.29 -13.82
CA GLN A 122 -2.81 -7.41 -12.73
C GLN A 122 -2.31 -6.04 -13.24
N ARG A 123 -1.56 -6.00 -14.36
CA ARG A 123 -1.15 -4.74 -15.00
C ARG A 123 -2.35 -3.91 -15.47
N ARG A 124 -3.39 -4.55 -16.00
CA ARG A 124 -4.64 -3.85 -16.40
C ARG A 124 -5.38 -3.33 -15.18
N ASP A 125 -5.47 -4.12 -14.11
CA ASP A 125 -6.14 -3.74 -12.86
C ASP A 125 -5.43 -2.57 -12.18
N ASN A 126 -4.09 -2.59 -12.11
CA ASN A 126 -3.30 -1.49 -11.59
C ASN A 126 -3.40 -0.21 -12.45
N ARG A 127 -3.43 -0.35 -13.78
CA ARG A 127 -3.69 0.80 -14.68
C ARG A 127 -5.08 1.39 -14.45
N ARG A 128 -6.11 0.54 -14.37
CA ARG A 128 -7.48 0.97 -14.05
C ARG A 128 -7.53 1.69 -12.71
N ALA A 129 -6.94 1.11 -11.65
CA ALA A 129 -6.88 1.72 -10.33
C ALA A 129 -6.19 3.09 -10.37
N CYS A 130 -5.06 3.21 -11.09
CA CYS A 130 -4.35 4.47 -11.31
C CYS A 130 -5.24 5.54 -11.95
N LEU A 131 -5.94 5.20 -13.05
CA LEU A 131 -6.86 6.12 -13.71
C LEU A 131 -7.97 6.59 -12.76
N LEU A 132 -8.59 5.66 -12.01
CA LEU A 132 -9.62 6.00 -11.03
C LEU A 132 -9.09 6.92 -9.92
N ILE A 133 -7.88 6.68 -9.42
CA ILE A 133 -7.23 7.53 -8.41
C ILE A 133 -6.93 8.93 -8.96
N ARG A 134 -6.64 9.05 -10.26
CA ARG A 134 -6.46 10.33 -10.97
C ARG A 134 -7.77 11.07 -11.27
N GLY A 135 -8.90 10.53 -10.81
CA GLY A 135 -10.23 11.12 -10.95
C GLY A 135 -10.93 10.76 -12.27
N TRP A 136 -10.39 9.83 -13.06
CA TRP A 136 -11.15 9.22 -14.13
C TRP A 136 -12.27 8.35 -13.55
N ARG A 137 -13.36 8.26 -14.27
CA ARG A 137 -14.54 7.48 -13.93
C ARG A 137 -14.70 6.44 -15.01
N GLN A 138 -14.83 5.17 -14.63
CA GLN A 138 -15.20 4.14 -15.60
C GLN A 138 -16.71 4.17 -15.79
N VAL A 139 -17.16 4.25 -17.04
CA VAL A 139 -18.57 4.20 -17.41
C VAL A 139 -18.84 2.86 -18.07
N GLU A 140 -19.78 2.10 -17.52
CA GLU A 140 -20.32 0.91 -18.18
C GLU A 140 -21.58 1.30 -18.94
N VAL A 141 -21.57 1.05 -20.26
CA VAL A 141 -22.58 1.54 -21.18
C VAL A 141 -23.80 0.62 -21.16
N PRO A 142 -25.04 1.15 -21.06
CA PRO A 142 -26.24 0.32 -21.10
C PRO A 142 -26.31 -0.51 -22.40
N PRO A 143 -26.84 -1.75 -22.39
CA PRO A 143 -26.80 -2.64 -23.56
C PRO A 143 -27.37 -2.03 -24.86
N ALA A 144 -28.49 -1.29 -24.76
CA ALA A 144 -29.09 -0.63 -25.91
C ALA A 144 -28.19 0.45 -26.53
N GLU A 145 -27.49 1.19 -25.68
CA GLU A 145 -26.56 2.24 -26.11
C GLU A 145 -25.26 1.64 -26.64
N ALA A 146 -24.76 0.57 -26.02
CA ALA A 146 -23.60 -0.17 -26.52
C ALA A 146 -23.86 -0.76 -27.92
N ALA A 147 -25.06 -1.32 -28.16
CA ALA A 147 -25.46 -1.83 -29.46
C ALA A 147 -25.52 -0.71 -30.52
N ARG A 148 -26.04 0.48 -30.15
CA ARG A 148 -26.07 1.66 -31.02
C ARG A 148 -24.67 2.11 -31.41
N VAL A 149 -23.73 2.14 -30.46
CA VAL A 149 -22.33 2.54 -30.69
C VAL A 149 -21.57 1.48 -31.48
N ALA A 150 -21.83 0.20 -31.25
CA ALA A 150 -21.23 -0.91 -31.99
C ALA A 150 -21.63 -0.90 -33.48
N ALA A 151 -22.84 -0.44 -33.80
CA ALA A 151 -23.33 -0.30 -35.17
C ALA A 151 -22.74 0.90 -35.94
N MET A 152 -22.00 1.80 -35.28
CA MET A 152 -21.36 2.95 -35.92
C MET A 152 -20.13 2.52 -36.74
N GLY A 153 -19.86 3.26 -37.83
CA GLY A 153 -18.57 3.17 -38.52
C GLY A 153 -17.41 3.55 -37.58
N GLU A 154 -16.22 3.02 -37.84
CA GLU A 154 -15.05 3.20 -36.94
C GLU A 154 -14.76 4.68 -36.61
N ALA A 155 -14.75 5.55 -37.61
CA ALA A 155 -14.51 6.98 -37.42
C ALA A 155 -15.62 7.66 -36.60
N GLN A 156 -16.89 7.29 -36.82
CA GLN A 156 -18.03 7.81 -36.05
C GLN A 156 -17.98 7.35 -34.60
N ARG A 157 -17.64 6.07 -34.37
CA ARG A 157 -17.46 5.51 -33.03
C ARG A 157 -16.33 6.19 -32.26
N ALA A 158 -15.19 6.41 -32.92
CA ALA A 158 -14.06 7.12 -32.32
C ALA A 158 -14.46 8.55 -31.92
N ALA A 159 -15.06 9.31 -32.85
CA ALA A 159 -15.54 10.67 -32.57
C ALA A 159 -16.59 10.71 -31.45
N TYR A 160 -17.50 9.73 -31.41
CA TYR A 160 -18.49 9.60 -30.34
C TYR A 160 -17.83 9.38 -28.97
N ILE A 161 -16.89 8.45 -28.87
CA ILE A 161 -16.17 8.17 -27.63
C ILE A 161 -15.34 9.38 -27.18
N ASP A 162 -14.65 10.05 -28.11
CA ASP A 162 -13.84 11.23 -27.82
C ASP A 162 -14.68 12.38 -27.22
N ALA A 163 -15.90 12.57 -27.72
CA ALA A 163 -16.84 13.54 -27.15
C ALA A 163 -17.24 13.21 -25.70
N LEU A 164 -17.19 11.93 -25.29
CA LEU A 164 -17.56 11.49 -23.95
C LEU A 164 -16.42 11.55 -22.93
N VAL A 165 -15.16 11.58 -23.36
CA VAL A 165 -13.99 11.60 -22.45
C VAL A 165 -14.06 12.78 -21.47
N GLY A 166 -14.46 13.96 -21.97
CA GLY A 166 -14.55 15.21 -21.21
C GLY A 166 -15.95 15.65 -20.80
N ALA A 167 -16.98 14.90 -21.18
CA ALA A 167 -18.36 15.29 -20.95
C ALA A 167 -18.68 15.43 -19.45
N ASN A 168 -19.49 16.42 -19.09
CA ASN A 168 -19.94 16.59 -17.71
C ASN A 168 -20.91 15.47 -17.30
N ASP A 169 -21.79 15.09 -18.24
CA ASP A 169 -22.81 14.09 -18.07
C ASP A 169 -22.64 12.96 -19.08
N VAL A 170 -22.65 11.73 -18.58
CA VAL A 170 -22.51 10.51 -19.39
C VAL A 170 -23.56 9.50 -18.96
N LYS A 171 -24.10 8.75 -19.92
CA LYS A 171 -25.10 7.70 -19.64
C LYS A 171 -24.41 6.38 -19.30
N GLY A 172 -24.81 5.76 -18.19
CA GLY A 172 -24.35 4.43 -17.80
C GLY A 172 -24.11 4.29 -16.31
N THR A 173 -23.61 3.12 -15.91
CA THR A 173 -23.18 2.87 -14.54
C THR A 173 -21.79 3.44 -14.35
N ILE A 174 -21.66 4.42 -13.46
CA ILE A 174 -20.40 5.13 -13.21
C ILE A 174 -19.70 4.51 -12.00
N THR A 175 -18.50 3.97 -12.23
CA THR A 175 -17.56 3.58 -11.17
C THR A 175 -16.49 4.65 -11.03
N ALA A 176 -16.42 5.29 -9.86
CA ALA A 176 -15.41 6.30 -9.55
C ALA A 176 -14.78 6.01 -8.18
N ARG A 177 -13.52 6.44 -8.00
CA ARG A 177 -12.86 6.42 -6.69
C ARG A 177 -12.68 7.84 -6.19
N THR A 178 -13.54 8.23 -5.25
CA THR A 178 -13.63 9.62 -4.73
C THR A 178 -13.11 9.76 -3.30
N ARG A 179 -12.92 8.63 -2.59
CA ARG A 179 -12.36 8.58 -1.25
C ARG A 179 -11.14 7.66 -1.20
N PHE A 180 -10.17 8.07 -0.40
CA PHE A 180 -8.91 7.35 -0.20
C PHE A 180 -8.58 7.16 1.27
N ASP A 181 -9.37 7.74 2.16
CA ASP A 181 -9.37 7.44 3.57
C ASP A 181 -10.21 6.20 3.87
N ASP A 182 -9.76 5.42 4.85
CA ASP A 182 -10.53 4.33 5.41
C ASP A 182 -11.45 4.87 6.51
N ALA A 183 -12.45 5.67 6.15
CA ALA A 183 -13.47 6.11 7.10
C ALA A 183 -14.05 4.88 7.83
N PRO A 184 -14.11 4.91 9.17
CA PRO A 184 -14.72 3.83 9.93
C PRO A 184 -16.21 3.74 9.58
N ASP A 185 -16.72 2.52 9.51
CA ASP A 185 -18.16 2.29 9.45
C ASP A 185 -18.80 2.76 10.77
N ALA A 186 -20.07 3.19 10.75
CA ALA A 186 -20.76 3.64 11.96
C ALA A 186 -20.84 2.58 13.07
N ARG A 187 -20.68 1.29 12.74
CA ARG A 187 -20.60 0.18 13.71
C ARG A 187 -19.22 -0.02 14.32
N ILE A 188 -18.21 0.72 13.88
CA ILE A 188 -16.84 0.61 14.34
C ILE A 188 -16.52 1.84 15.21
N ASN A 189 -16.23 1.60 16.49
CA ASN A 189 -15.79 2.64 17.41
C ASN A 189 -14.27 2.56 17.60
N LEU A 190 -13.52 3.29 16.75
CA LEU A 190 -12.07 3.38 16.86
C LEU A 190 -11.57 4.03 18.15
N ASP A 191 -12.44 4.71 18.89
CA ASP A 191 -12.15 5.42 20.13
C ASP A 191 -12.64 4.65 21.37
N ALA A 192 -13.07 3.39 21.20
CA ALA A 192 -13.45 2.54 22.31
C ALA A 192 -12.28 2.38 23.31
N PRO A 193 -12.55 2.46 24.63
CA PRO A 193 -11.50 2.32 25.64
C PRO A 193 -10.81 0.96 25.57
N VAL A 194 -9.48 0.96 25.67
CA VAL A 194 -8.70 -0.27 25.86
C VAL A 194 -8.73 -0.64 27.34
N GLY A 195 -9.64 -1.53 27.74
CA GLY A 195 -9.95 -1.82 29.14
C GLY A 195 -8.83 -2.42 30.03
N ARG A 196 -7.58 -2.51 29.55
CA ARG A 196 -6.40 -2.97 30.30
C ARG A 196 -5.16 -2.19 29.90
N THR A 197 -4.19 -2.09 30.80
CA THR A 197 -2.87 -1.54 30.50
C THR A 197 -2.23 -2.30 29.34
N GLY A 198 -1.85 -1.57 28.28
CA GLY A 198 -1.26 -2.17 27.09
C GLY A 198 0.10 -2.83 27.35
N THR A 199 0.54 -3.61 26.37
CA THR A 199 1.87 -4.25 26.38
C THR A 199 2.86 -3.44 25.54
N VAL A 200 4.16 -3.65 25.79
CA VAL A 200 5.25 -3.04 25.02
C VAL A 200 6.05 -4.13 24.33
N PHE A 201 6.24 -4.01 23.02
CA PHE A 201 7.03 -4.92 22.20
C PHE A 201 8.19 -4.16 21.54
N ALA A 202 9.42 -4.57 21.83
CA ALA A 202 10.64 -3.98 21.27
C ALA A 202 11.37 -4.92 20.29
N GLY A 203 10.76 -6.04 19.92
CA GLY A 203 11.36 -7.11 19.10
C GLY A 203 11.46 -8.45 19.85
N LYS A 204 11.46 -9.57 19.12
CA LYS A 204 11.43 -10.94 19.71
C LYS A 204 12.60 -11.27 20.64
N LYS A 205 13.72 -10.57 20.50
CA LYS A 205 14.96 -10.79 21.27
C LYS A 205 15.36 -9.57 22.11
N VAL A 206 14.45 -8.62 22.28
CA VAL A 206 14.68 -7.40 23.05
C VAL A 206 13.71 -7.43 24.22
N ASP A 207 14.27 -7.47 25.43
CA ASP A 207 13.46 -7.33 26.64
C ASP A 207 12.99 -5.88 26.74
N ALA A 208 11.68 -5.68 26.63
CA ALA A 208 11.07 -4.36 26.73
C ALA A 208 11.21 -3.74 28.13
N ALA A 209 11.59 -4.49 29.16
CA ALA A 209 11.89 -3.96 30.50
C ALA A 209 13.30 -3.35 30.61
N GLN A 210 14.21 -3.65 29.68
CA GLN A 210 15.55 -3.05 29.68
C GLN A 210 15.50 -1.64 29.09
N PRO A 211 16.19 -0.64 29.67
CA PRO A 211 16.18 0.73 29.15
C PRO A 211 16.55 0.78 27.66
N PHE A 212 15.67 1.35 26.86
CA PHE A 212 15.90 1.49 25.43
C PHE A 212 16.61 2.82 25.15
N VAL A 213 17.90 2.74 24.80
CA VAL A 213 18.73 3.91 24.48
C VAL A 213 18.90 4.03 22.97
N LEU A 214 18.68 5.24 22.45
CA LEU A 214 18.94 5.59 21.05
C LEU A 214 20.40 6.00 20.87
N GLY A 215 21.03 5.49 19.80
CA GLY A 215 22.31 5.97 19.31
C GLY A 215 22.21 7.36 18.66
N PRO A 216 23.35 8.00 18.34
CA PRO A 216 23.40 9.36 17.80
C PRO A 216 22.68 9.53 16.45
N ASP A 217 22.64 8.46 15.63
CA ASP A 217 21.98 8.44 14.32
C ASP A 217 20.73 7.55 14.31
N GLU A 218 20.06 7.45 15.46
CA GLU A 218 18.85 6.64 15.61
C GLU A 218 17.66 7.51 16.02
N ALA A 219 16.48 7.11 15.54
CA ALA A 219 15.19 7.62 15.95
C ALA A 219 14.29 6.42 16.35
N LEU A 220 13.22 6.71 17.07
CA LEU A 220 12.24 5.71 17.47
C LEU A 220 10.87 6.04 16.88
N LEU A 221 10.31 5.09 16.13
CA LEU A 221 8.89 5.09 15.80
C LEU A 221 8.14 4.27 16.85
N VAL A 222 7.06 4.85 17.35
CA VAL A 222 6.11 4.19 18.23
C VAL A 222 4.78 4.08 17.50
N LEU A 223 4.24 2.88 17.40
CA LEU A 223 2.88 2.64 16.91
C LEU A 223 2.19 1.63 17.80
N ALA A 224 0.86 1.60 17.80
CA ALA A 224 0.15 0.58 18.56
C ALA A 224 -0.80 -0.23 17.68
N PHE A 225 -1.00 -1.50 18.03
CA PHE A 225 -2.12 -2.29 17.53
C PHE A 225 -3.25 -2.26 18.56
N ARG A 226 -4.39 -1.70 18.16
CA ARG A 226 -5.56 -1.48 19.02
C ARG A 226 -6.69 -2.46 18.70
N ARG A 227 -7.18 -3.17 19.72
CA ARG A 227 -8.22 -4.21 19.61
C ARG A 227 -9.25 -4.00 20.71
N ALA A 228 -9.81 -2.80 20.75
CA ALA A 228 -10.75 -2.38 21.79
C ALA A 228 -12.16 -3.02 21.63
N GLU A 229 -12.45 -3.57 20.46
CA GLU A 229 -13.77 -4.12 20.13
C GLU A 229 -13.70 -5.58 19.64
N ALA A 230 -14.79 -6.32 19.82
CA ALA A 230 -14.88 -7.74 19.46
C ALA A 230 -14.50 -8.07 18.00
N PRO A 231 -14.85 -7.25 16.97
CA PRO A 231 -14.42 -7.53 15.60
C PRO A 231 -12.89 -7.44 15.38
N ALA A 232 -12.17 -6.70 16.23
CA ALA A 232 -10.72 -6.56 16.20
C ALA A 232 -10.00 -7.49 17.19
N GLU A 233 -10.73 -8.07 18.15
CA GLU A 233 -10.18 -8.98 19.16
C GLU A 233 -9.50 -10.21 18.51
N GLY A 234 -8.30 -10.55 19.00
CA GLY A 234 -7.55 -11.69 18.49
C GLY A 234 -7.03 -11.54 17.06
N ARG A 235 -7.17 -10.36 16.44
CA ARG A 235 -6.70 -10.09 15.07
C ARG A 235 -5.30 -9.51 15.06
N SER A 236 -4.53 -9.89 14.06
CA SER A 236 -3.20 -9.33 13.80
C SER A 236 -3.31 -8.26 12.71
N GLY A 237 -2.37 -7.33 12.70
CA GLY A 237 -2.18 -6.39 11.60
C GLY A 237 -0.69 -6.27 11.28
N ALA A 238 -0.40 -5.73 10.10
CA ALA A 238 0.94 -5.30 9.76
C ALA A 238 0.93 -3.96 9.03
N VAL A 239 1.98 -3.18 9.27
CA VAL A 239 2.24 -1.87 8.67
C VAL A 239 3.63 -1.91 8.06
N GLN A 240 3.71 -1.60 6.77
CA GLN A 240 4.97 -1.51 6.04
C GLN A 240 5.33 -0.04 5.83
N LEU A 241 6.55 0.31 6.22
CA LEU A 241 7.14 1.61 5.96
C LEU A 241 8.32 1.44 5.00
N LEU A 242 8.44 2.34 4.04
CA LEU A 242 9.60 2.45 3.16
C LEU A 242 10.27 3.80 3.35
N ARG A 243 11.60 3.81 3.28
CA ARG A 243 12.39 5.04 3.27
C ARG A 243 12.00 5.88 2.07
N TYR A 244 11.76 7.15 2.30
CA TYR A 244 11.33 8.10 1.29
C TYR A 244 12.37 9.19 1.10
N ASP A 245 12.59 9.55 -0.14
CA ASP A 245 13.31 10.73 -0.55
C ASP A 245 12.29 11.80 -0.93
N ALA A 246 12.04 12.72 0.00
CA ALA A 246 11.07 13.79 -0.19
C ALA A 246 11.50 14.82 -1.25
N GLU A 247 12.80 14.92 -1.53
CA GLU A 247 13.34 15.83 -2.55
C GLU A 247 13.07 15.28 -3.96
N HIS A 248 13.31 13.99 -4.16
CA HIS A 248 13.10 13.33 -5.45
C HIS A 248 11.69 12.78 -5.64
N GLY A 249 10.89 12.72 -4.57
CA GLY A 249 9.53 12.20 -4.60
C GLY A 249 9.48 10.70 -4.89
N ASP A 250 10.40 9.92 -4.32
CA ASP A 250 10.49 8.47 -4.54
C ASP A 250 10.96 7.72 -3.29
N VAL A 251 10.77 6.40 -3.27
CA VAL A 251 11.31 5.55 -2.19
C VAL A 251 12.77 5.20 -2.45
N VAL A 252 13.55 5.15 -1.37
CA VAL A 252 14.95 4.75 -1.42
C VAL A 252 15.05 3.26 -1.11
N TYR A 253 15.58 2.50 -2.07
CA TYR A 253 15.85 1.09 -1.86
C TYR A 253 17.27 0.89 -1.34
N ARG A 254 17.42 -0.15 -0.52
CA ARG A 254 18.73 -0.53 0.02
C ARG A 254 19.70 -0.89 -1.12
N PRO A 255 20.92 -0.32 -1.13
CA PRO A 255 21.92 -0.62 -2.13
C PRO A 255 22.42 -2.07 -2.01
N ARG A 256 22.91 -2.66 -3.09
CA ARG A 256 23.35 -4.07 -3.12
C ARG A 256 24.60 -4.34 -2.29
N ASP A 257 25.50 -3.37 -2.24
CA ASP A 257 26.79 -3.42 -1.57
C ASP A 257 26.74 -2.90 -0.13
N TRP A 258 25.54 -2.68 0.44
CA TRP A 258 25.34 -2.16 1.81
C TRP A 258 26.19 -2.85 2.88
N LYS A 259 26.40 -4.18 2.76
CA LYS A 259 27.25 -4.94 3.69
C LYS A 259 28.72 -4.57 3.59
N LYS A 260 29.21 -4.28 2.38
CA LYS A 260 30.60 -3.90 2.13
C LYS A 260 30.88 -2.48 2.59
N THR A 261 29.90 -1.59 2.42
CA THR A 261 30.00 -0.18 2.84
C THR A 261 29.71 0.03 4.32
N GLY A 262 29.19 -0.99 5.02
CA GLY A 262 28.79 -0.87 6.42
C GLY A 262 27.55 0.01 6.62
N ASP A 263 26.73 0.17 5.59
CA ASP A 263 25.51 0.97 5.62
C ASP A 263 24.49 0.38 6.60
N LYS A 264 24.10 1.18 7.59
CA LYS A 264 23.14 0.84 8.65
C LYS A 264 21.77 1.51 8.46
N THR A 265 21.55 2.21 7.34
CA THR A 265 20.29 2.91 7.06
C THR A 265 19.12 1.93 7.04
N VAL A 266 18.05 2.32 7.72
CA VAL A 266 16.80 1.57 7.73
C VAL A 266 15.98 1.99 6.51
N TYR A 267 15.99 1.13 5.49
CA TYR A 267 15.28 1.36 4.21
C TYR A 267 13.83 0.86 4.20
N ALA A 268 13.53 -0.15 5.01
CA ALA A 268 12.20 -0.74 5.10
C ALA A 268 11.94 -1.26 6.51
N VAL A 269 10.73 -1.07 6.98
CA VAL A 269 10.24 -1.60 8.26
C VAL A 269 8.94 -2.35 8.00
N LEU A 270 8.82 -3.54 8.60
CA LEU A 270 7.55 -4.23 8.72
C LEU A 270 7.22 -4.34 10.21
N ALA A 271 6.28 -3.53 10.67
CA ALA A 271 5.72 -3.62 12.01
C ALA A 271 4.56 -4.61 11.96
N GLN A 272 4.69 -5.75 12.62
CA GLN A 272 3.66 -6.78 12.65
C GLN A 272 3.30 -7.08 14.10
N SER A 273 2.00 -7.13 14.40
CA SER A 273 1.52 -7.51 15.73
C SER A 273 2.19 -8.80 16.21
N ALA A 274 2.80 -8.73 17.39
CA ALA A 274 3.49 -9.83 18.05
C ALA A 274 2.56 -10.61 19.00
N ASP A 275 1.64 -9.92 19.68
CA ASP A 275 0.68 -10.55 20.59
C ASP A 275 -0.75 -10.06 20.32
N LYS A 276 -1.44 -10.80 19.45
CA LYS A 276 -2.84 -10.54 19.10
C LYS A 276 -3.84 -10.76 20.24
N LYS A 277 -3.41 -11.37 21.36
CA LYS A 277 -4.28 -11.56 22.54
C LYS A 277 -4.41 -10.29 23.37
N GLN A 278 -3.49 -9.33 23.20
CA GLN A 278 -3.54 -8.07 23.94
C GLN A 278 -4.53 -7.13 23.28
N ALA A 279 -5.38 -6.49 24.09
CA ALA A 279 -6.28 -5.44 23.62
C ALA A 279 -5.50 -4.22 23.08
N TYR A 280 -4.28 -4.00 23.61
CA TYR A 280 -3.42 -2.90 23.21
C TYR A 280 -1.94 -3.32 23.24
N GLU A 281 -1.25 -3.18 22.12
CA GLU A 281 0.14 -3.59 21.92
C GLU A 281 0.93 -2.43 21.31
N VAL A 282 1.76 -1.77 22.11
CA VAL A 282 2.67 -0.70 21.68
C VAL A 282 3.96 -1.31 21.15
N GLN A 283 4.32 -0.98 19.91
CA GLN A 283 5.57 -1.40 19.27
C GLN A 283 6.60 -0.28 19.25
N LEU A 284 7.84 -0.64 19.58
CA LEU A 284 9.01 0.22 19.51
C LEU A 284 9.87 -0.19 18.32
N ILE A 285 10.04 0.73 17.37
CA ILE A 285 10.70 0.45 16.09
C ILE A 285 11.83 1.46 15.91
N ARG A 286 13.06 0.95 16.02
CA ARG A 286 14.26 1.75 15.76
C ARG A 286 14.44 1.98 14.26
N VAL A 287 14.66 3.23 13.88
CA VAL A 287 14.91 3.65 12.50
C VAL A 287 16.07 4.63 12.43
N THR A 288 16.61 4.85 11.24
CA THR A 288 17.53 5.97 10.98
C THR A 288 16.74 7.25 10.67
N PRO A 289 17.21 8.45 11.08
CA PRO A 289 16.56 9.72 10.80
C PRO A 289 16.27 9.94 9.32
N GLY A 290 15.09 10.48 8.99
CA GLY A 290 14.65 10.86 7.64
C GLY A 290 13.17 10.58 7.40
N ALA A 291 12.76 10.59 6.12
CA ALA A 291 11.36 10.43 5.73
C ALA A 291 10.99 8.96 5.47
N TYR A 292 9.76 8.61 5.80
CA TYR A 292 9.19 7.28 5.59
C TYR A 292 7.75 7.39 5.07
N VAL A 293 7.39 6.56 4.09
CA VAL A 293 6.00 6.42 3.62
C VAL A 293 5.35 5.18 4.21
N LEU A 294 4.07 5.29 4.54
CA LEU A 294 3.16 4.18 4.84
C LEU A 294 2.81 3.44 3.54
N ASP A 295 3.72 2.56 3.12
CA ASP A 295 3.66 1.84 1.85
C ASP A 295 2.51 0.85 1.79
N GLY A 296 2.32 0.04 2.84
CA GLY A 296 1.31 -1.00 2.80
C GLY A 296 0.77 -1.35 4.17
N THR A 297 -0.46 -1.86 4.20
CA THR A 297 -1.08 -2.40 5.41
C THR A 297 -1.69 -3.77 5.11
N SER A 298 -1.84 -4.57 6.15
CA SER A 298 -2.57 -5.84 6.08
C SER A 298 -3.24 -6.18 7.40
N VAL A 299 -4.24 -7.05 7.32
CA VAL A 299 -4.87 -7.68 8.48
C VAL A 299 -4.66 -9.19 8.45
N GLY A 300 -4.63 -9.80 9.62
CA GLY A 300 -4.28 -11.20 9.83
C GLY A 300 -2.77 -11.44 9.83
N ALA A 301 -2.38 -12.69 9.54
CA ALA A 301 -0.98 -13.09 9.45
C ALA A 301 -0.32 -12.74 8.09
N ALA A 302 -1.07 -12.12 7.18
CA ALA A 302 -0.62 -11.79 5.84
C ALA A 302 0.36 -10.61 5.88
N VAL A 303 1.35 -10.65 5.00
CA VAL A 303 2.19 -9.50 4.67
C VAL A 303 1.41 -8.54 3.75
N PRO A 304 1.66 -7.22 3.80
CA PRO A 304 1.10 -6.29 2.84
C PRO A 304 1.44 -6.71 1.40
N VAL A 305 0.41 -6.75 0.56
CA VAL A 305 0.52 -7.04 -0.89
C VAL A 305 0.09 -5.86 -1.75
N SER A 306 -0.49 -4.83 -1.12
CA SER A 306 -0.83 -3.56 -1.72
C SER A 306 0.21 -2.49 -1.36
N THR A 307 0.58 -1.66 -2.32
CA THR A 307 1.43 -0.47 -2.15
C THR A 307 0.62 0.80 -2.37
N ASN A 308 0.77 1.80 -1.49
CA ASN A 308 0.10 3.10 -1.50
C ASN A 308 0.82 4.12 -2.41
N CYS A 309 1.55 3.65 -3.40
CA CYS A 309 2.44 4.45 -4.27
C CYS A 309 1.76 5.60 -5.05
N PHE A 310 0.44 5.60 -5.22
CA PHE A 310 -0.31 6.72 -5.82
C PHE A 310 -0.63 7.84 -4.83
N GLY A 311 -0.26 7.68 -3.57
CA GLY A 311 -0.43 8.63 -2.50
C GLY A 311 -0.42 7.89 -1.18
N ALA A 312 0.69 7.95 -0.47
CA ALA A 312 0.83 7.41 0.86
C ALA A 312 0.90 8.55 1.87
N PRO A 313 0.50 8.29 3.13
CA PRO A 313 0.94 9.12 4.23
C PRO A 313 2.46 9.02 4.38
N VAL A 314 3.13 10.14 4.59
CA VAL A 314 4.56 10.26 4.84
C VAL A 314 4.79 10.90 6.20
N LEU A 315 5.82 10.45 6.91
CA LEU A 315 6.32 11.06 8.13
C LEU A 315 7.82 11.35 8.01
N ASP A 316 8.26 12.35 8.76
CA ASP A 316 9.67 12.68 8.95
C ASP A 316 10.05 12.44 10.40
N VAL A 317 11.22 11.84 10.62
CA VAL A 317 11.80 11.66 11.97
C VAL A 317 13.24 12.14 12.05
N LYS A 318 13.58 12.79 13.16
CA LYS A 318 14.92 13.32 13.44
C LYS A 318 15.72 12.41 14.37
N ALA A 319 17.04 12.59 14.38
CA ALA A 319 17.91 11.94 15.35
C ALA A 319 17.44 12.21 16.79
N GLY A 320 17.37 11.16 17.60
CA GLY A 320 16.89 11.19 18.99
C GLY A 320 15.38 11.35 19.15
N GLU A 321 14.61 11.47 18.07
CA GLU A 321 13.16 11.67 18.15
C GLU A 321 12.44 10.37 18.53
N VAL A 322 11.44 10.49 19.41
CA VAL A 322 10.48 9.42 19.73
C VAL A 322 9.13 9.82 19.14
N ALA A 323 8.84 9.39 17.92
CA ALA A 323 7.67 9.78 17.15
C ALA A 323 6.56 8.73 17.22
N TYR A 324 5.40 9.13 17.73
CA TYR A 324 4.18 8.32 17.76
C TYR A 324 3.42 8.43 16.43
N LEU A 325 3.44 7.35 15.67
CA LEU A 325 2.80 7.24 14.36
C LEU A 325 1.27 7.22 14.47
N GLY A 326 0.73 6.50 15.45
CA GLY A 326 -0.70 6.28 15.62
C GLY A 326 -1.04 4.85 16.04
N ASP A 327 -2.35 4.61 16.11
CA ASP A 327 -2.96 3.33 16.41
C ASP A 327 -3.49 2.69 15.13
N PHE A 328 -3.27 1.39 15.02
CA PHE A 328 -3.72 0.56 13.92
C PHE A 328 -4.65 -0.52 14.45
N ALA A 329 -5.92 -0.47 14.04
CA ALA A 329 -6.95 -1.38 14.52
C ALA A 329 -7.28 -2.44 13.43
N PRO A 330 -6.89 -3.72 13.64
CA PRO A 330 -7.08 -4.76 12.63
C PRO A 330 -8.49 -5.34 12.68
N TYR A 331 -9.37 -4.90 11.78
CA TYR A 331 -10.69 -5.47 11.60
C TYR A 331 -10.65 -6.54 10.51
N MET A 332 -11.19 -7.73 10.80
CA MET A 332 -11.27 -8.82 9.82
C MET A 332 -12.71 -9.32 9.73
N ASN A 333 -13.26 -9.26 8.52
CA ASN A 333 -14.65 -9.63 8.22
C ASN A 333 -15.66 -8.97 9.17
N ALA A 334 -15.38 -7.73 9.57
CA ALA A 334 -16.22 -6.96 10.47
C ALA A 334 -17.51 -6.57 9.75
N PRO A 335 -18.68 -6.78 10.36
CA PRO A 335 -19.95 -6.42 9.75
C PRO A 335 -20.06 -4.89 9.63
N THR A 336 -20.41 -4.42 8.43
CA THR A 336 -20.63 -3.00 8.15
C THR A 336 -22.12 -2.65 8.21
N SER A 337 -22.44 -1.37 8.29
CA SER A 337 -23.79 -0.83 8.47
C SER A 337 -24.73 -1.16 7.30
N ASP A 338 -24.17 -1.34 6.11
CA ASP A 338 -24.83 -1.77 4.86
C ASP A 338 -25.08 -3.28 4.76
N GLY A 339 -24.65 -4.07 5.75
CA GLY A 339 -24.82 -5.53 5.78
C GLY A 339 -23.69 -6.33 5.14
N ASP A 340 -22.68 -5.64 4.58
CA ASP A 340 -21.48 -6.27 4.05
C ASP A 340 -20.47 -6.63 5.16
N LYS A 341 -19.33 -7.19 4.74
CA LYS A 341 -18.18 -7.47 5.63
C LYS A 341 -16.95 -6.77 5.10
N ARG A 342 -16.23 -6.10 6.00
CA ARG A 342 -14.99 -5.40 5.68
C ARG A 342 -13.81 -5.96 6.46
N SER A 343 -12.69 -6.13 5.76
CA SER A 343 -11.38 -6.40 6.35
C SER A 343 -10.47 -5.20 6.05
N ALA A 344 -10.01 -4.51 7.08
CA ALA A 344 -9.20 -3.31 6.95
C ALA A 344 -8.36 -3.06 8.21
N LEU A 345 -7.19 -2.45 8.04
CA LEU A 345 -6.39 -1.93 9.14
C LEU A 345 -6.70 -0.44 9.29
N LEU A 346 -7.57 -0.11 10.24
CA LEU A 346 -8.05 1.26 10.42
C LEU A 346 -7.07 2.06 11.28
N PHE A 347 -7.00 3.37 11.03
CA PHE A 347 -6.07 4.27 11.71
C PHE A 347 -6.79 5.20 12.69
N SER A 348 -6.24 5.37 13.88
CA SER A 348 -6.65 6.38 14.86
C SER A 348 -5.45 6.94 15.64
N ARG A 349 -5.67 7.94 16.49
CA ARG A 349 -4.59 8.59 17.27
C ARG A 349 -4.97 8.66 18.74
N HIS A 350 -4.32 7.84 19.56
CA HIS A 350 -4.54 7.73 21.01
C HIS A 350 -3.19 7.75 21.74
N ILE A 351 -2.46 8.85 21.57
CA ILE A 351 -1.09 8.98 22.09
C ILE A 351 -1.01 8.79 23.61
N GLU A 352 -2.03 9.21 24.36
CA GLU A 352 -2.04 9.08 25.82
C GLU A 352 -2.14 7.61 26.27
N ASP A 353 -2.90 6.78 25.56
CA ASP A 353 -2.94 5.34 25.81
C ASP A 353 -1.58 4.70 25.53
N ALA A 354 -0.94 5.10 24.42
CA ALA A 354 0.41 4.66 24.07
C ALA A 354 1.43 5.10 25.12
N ARG A 355 1.37 6.35 25.61
CA ARG A 355 2.23 6.87 26.69
C ARG A 355 2.04 6.08 27.96
N ALA A 356 0.80 5.83 28.36
CA ALA A 356 0.48 5.10 29.58
C ALA A 356 1.00 3.65 29.53
N ALA A 357 0.77 2.94 28.42
CA ALA A 357 1.31 1.60 28.22
C ALA A 357 2.84 1.59 28.21
N LEU A 358 3.45 2.53 27.48
CA LEU A 358 4.91 2.65 27.38
C LEU A 358 5.56 2.98 28.71
N ALA A 359 4.97 3.84 29.53
CA ALA A 359 5.52 4.29 30.81
C ALA A 359 5.73 3.14 31.81
N THR A 360 4.98 2.04 31.68
CA THR A 360 5.14 0.86 32.54
C THR A 360 6.48 0.14 32.38
N ARG A 361 7.15 0.32 31.23
CA ARG A 361 8.40 -0.37 30.88
C ARG A 361 9.52 0.58 30.46
N GLN A 362 9.16 1.72 29.86
CA GLN A 362 10.07 2.71 29.28
C GLN A 362 9.62 4.14 29.63
N PRO A 363 9.64 4.54 30.92
CA PRO A 363 9.12 5.84 31.36
C PRO A 363 9.80 7.04 30.69
N GLN A 364 11.11 6.95 30.40
CA GLN A 364 11.84 8.01 29.71
C GLN A 364 11.37 8.18 28.26
N LEU A 365 11.16 7.08 27.52
CA LEU A 365 10.64 7.14 26.16
C LEU A 365 9.19 7.64 26.13
N ALA A 366 8.37 7.21 27.09
CA ALA A 366 6.99 7.69 27.21
C ALA A 366 6.93 9.21 27.41
N ALA A 367 7.81 9.76 28.25
CA ALA A 367 7.92 11.20 28.48
C ALA A 367 8.44 11.95 27.24
N ALA A 368 9.36 11.36 26.48
CA ALA A 368 9.92 11.97 25.27
C ALA A 368 9.00 11.86 24.03
N MET A 369 7.99 11.00 24.08
CA MET A 369 7.15 10.68 22.92
C MET A 369 6.32 11.87 22.45
N GLN A 370 6.38 12.17 21.15
CA GLN A 370 5.63 13.24 20.48
C GLN A 370 4.81 12.68 19.32
N PRO A 371 3.69 13.30 18.92
CA PRO A 371 2.97 12.91 17.71
C PRO A 371 3.86 13.05 16.46
N ALA A 372 3.85 12.05 15.59
CA ALA A 372 4.54 12.12 14.31
C ALA A 372 3.93 13.19 13.40
N ARG A 373 4.78 13.88 12.64
CA ARG A 373 4.36 14.87 11.64
C ARG A 373 4.01 14.16 10.34
N LEU A 374 2.74 13.83 10.18
CA LEU A 374 2.22 13.12 9.02
C LEU A 374 1.65 14.07 7.96
N ARG A 375 1.89 13.76 6.69
CA ARG A 375 1.30 14.42 5.52
C ARG A 375 0.84 13.37 4.52
N ASN A 376 -0.23 13.63 3.77
CA ASN A 376 -0.77 12.71 2.77
C ASN A 376 -0.15 12.93 1.38
N ARG A 377 -0.47 11.99 0.47
CA ARG A 377 -0.25 12.11 -0.98
C ARG A 377 1.21 12.11 -1.44
N ALA A 378 2.12 11.54 -0.65
CA ALA A 378 3.46 11.21 -1.14
C ALA A 378 3.34 10.12 -2.21
N THR A 379 3.80 10.40 -3.43
CA THR A 379 3.84 9.43 -4.53
C THR A 379 5.25 8.88 -4.66
N TYR A 380 5.39 7.64 -5.13
CA TYR A 380 6.70 7.01 -5.41
C TYR A 380 6.54 5.87 -6.41
N ALA A 381 7.64 5.35 -6.93
CA ALA A 381 7.66 4.24 -7.86
C ALA A 381 6.93 3.02 -7.29
N CYS A 382 5.89 2.57 -7.97
CA CYS A 382 5.09 1.45 -7.50
C CYS A 382 5.82 0.10 -7.66
N ALA A 383 5.82 -0.68 -6.59
CA ALA A 383 6.19 -2.09 -6.59
C ALA A 383 5.24 -2.86 -5.66
N GLY A 384 4.45 -3.79 -6.21
CA GLY A 384 3.48 -4.54 -5.41
C GLY A 384 2.47 -5.29 -6.28
N LEU A 385 1.63 -6.13 -5.64
CA LEU A 385 0.58 -6.84 -6.37
C LEU A 385 -0.53 -5.87 -6.77
N THR A 386 -1.01 -5.10 -5.79
CA THR A 386 -2.04 -4.09 -5.97
C THR A 386 -1.45 -2.71 -5.72
N MET A 387 -1.70 -1.75 -6.60
CA MET A 387 -1.21 -0.37 -6.46
C MET A 387 -2.40 0.53 -6.12
N THR A 388 -2.27 1.33 -5.06
CA THR A 388 -3.37 2.11 -4.50
C THR A 388 -2.87 3.43 -3.92
N ARG A 389 -3.80 4.15 -3.30
CA ARG A 389 -3.60 5.37 -2.51
C ARG A 389 -4.31 5.18 -1.18
N TRP A 390 -3.73 5.74 -0.13
CA TRP A 390 -4.31 5.83 1.20
C TRP A 390 -4.07 7.22 1.76
N ASP A 391 -5.13 7.84 2.28
CA ASP A 391 -5.07 9.12 2.97
C ASP A 391 -5.48 8.93 4.43
N ILE A 392 -4.77 9.54 5.37
CA ILE A 392 -5.25 9.67 6.74
C ILE A 392 -6.17 10.90 6.80
N ALA A 393 -7.40 10.71 7.26
CA ALA A 393 -8.38 11.78 7.35
C ALA A 393 -7.87 12.99 8.15
N GLY A 394 -8.13 14.19 7.64
CA GLY A 394 -7.76 15.46 8.29
C GLY A 394 -6.29 15.85 8.18
N LEU A 395 -5.45 15.12 7.43
CA LEU A 395 -4.07 15.55 7.15
C LEU A 395 -3.96 16.28 5.81
N GLU A 396 -3.10 17.30 5.80
CA GLU A 396 -2.72 18.04 4.61
C GLU A 396 -1.92 17.17 3.64
N ALA A 397 -1.91 17.56 2.36
CA ALA A 397 -1.06 16.95 1.36
C ALA A 397 0.39 17.46 1.48
N VAL A 398 1.37 16.66 1.05
CA VAL A 398 2.71 17.17 0.76
C VAL A 398 2.62 18.32 -0.25
N ALA A 399 3.34 19.41 0.02
CA ALA A 399 3.52 20.48 -0.96
C ALA A 399 4.24 19.89 -2.19
N ARG A 400 3.73 20.19 -3.39
CA ARG A 400 4.31 19.74 -4.66
C ARG A 400 5.14 20.84 -5.29
#